data_AF-A0A9D4PT51-F1
#
_entry.id   AF-A0A9D4PT51-F1
#
_cell.length_a   1.000
_cell.length_b   1.000
_cell.length_c   1.000
_cell.angle_alpha   90.00
_cell.angle_beta   90.00
_cell.angle_gamma   90.00
#
_symmetry.space_group_name_H-M   'P 1'
#
loop_
_entity.id
_entity.type
_entity.pdbx_description
1 polymer ?
#
loop_
_entity_poly.entity_id
_entity_poly.type
_entity_poly.pdbx_seq_one_letter_code
_entity_poly.pdbx_strand_id
1 'polypeptide(L)'
;MDFRLIGVFESSCPCRADDWDLEICPEPRFRLLVSSMPGPSTGQGLSELIKMTQDCSVALQRLEDVVPGFHYLTRSSRTVAGKERLARAAACTNGTATAVGADEEWMRDRVQKELRRGRGDKRRVVVRSFGYTVTCKDLKTVLGTNWLNDVVIDFYMGLVAARSNETPGSLRVHALTTHFFNVLRNRGYDAVRRWTDTVDLFSYDLVFVPIHDLDHWSLAVLNMTNQTFEFYDSMGRKNWRCYQVLMAYLRKEHQDKQKVPLTPDVKWECHYVKNLPQQTNSHDCGVFVCLYAECLARGAPFTFSARDIQRLRYRIAFEILSGKLMNH
;
A
#
# COMPACT_ATOMS: atom_id res chain seq x y z
N MET A 1 4.26 23.50 -24.60
CA MET A 1 4.98 22.52 -25.43
C MET A 1 4.21 21.23 -25.29
N ASP A 2 3.59 20.74 -26.37
CA ASP A 2 2.89 19.46 -26.36
C ASP A 2 3.93 18.35 -26.36
N PHE A 3 4.08 17.66 -25.24
CA PHE A 3 5.03 16.54 -25.13
C PHE A 3 4.30 15.24 -25.52
N ARG A 4 4.75 14.65 -26.63
CA ARG A 4 4.27 13.36 -27.14
C ARG A 4 5.29 12.27 -26.80
N LEU A 5 4.80 11.03 -26.71
CA LEU A 5 5.57 9.79 -26.66
C LEU A 5 6.77 9.85 -27.62
N ILE A 6 7.99 9.81 -27.07
CA ILE A 6 9.22 9.82 -27.88
C ILE A 6 9.62 8.37 -28.14
N GLY A 7 8.89 7.70 -29.04
CA GLY A 7 9.32 6.43 -29.63
C GLY A 7 9.58 5.24 -28.70
N VAL A 8 10.07 4.15 -29.31
CA VAL A 8 10.51 2.93 -28.61
C VAL A 8 12.03 2.93 -28.65
N PHE A 9 12.67 2.87 -27.49
CA PHE A 9 14.13 2.78 -27.39
C PHE A 9 14.53 1.38 -26.93
N GLU A 10 15.51 0.78 -27.62
CA GLU A 10 16.10 -0.49 -27.23
C GLU A 10 17.41 -0.22 -26.51
N SER A 11 17.38 -0.29 -25.17
CA SER A 11 18.57 -0.13 -24.36
C SER A 11 19.53 -1.29 -24.63
N SER A 12 20.76 -0.96 -24.97
CA SER A 12 21.86 -1.91 -25.17
C SER A 12 22.56 -2.29 -23.85
N CYS A 13 22.32 -1.52 -22.77
CA CYS A 13 22.80 -1.81 -21.42
C CYS A 13 22.05 -2.99 -20.78
N PRO A 14 22.76 -3.93 -20.12
CA PRO A 14 22.15 -5.06 -19.41
C PRO A 14 21.42 -4.66 -18.12
N CYS A 15 21.48 -3.38 -17.73
CA CYS A 15 20.78 -2.82 -16.60
C CYS A 15 19.26 -2.95 -16.78
N ARG A 16 18.57 -3.50 -15.77
CA ARG A 16 17.11 -3.65 -15.76
C ARG A 16 16.47 -2.45 -15.09
N ALA A 17 15.48 -1.85 -15.74
CA ALA A 17 14.68 -0.75 -15.19
C ALA A 17 14.08 -1.08 -13.81
N ASP A 18 13.87 -2.35 -13.51
CA ASP A 18 13.23 -2.81 -12.27
C ASP A 18 14.17 -2.81 -11.05
N ASP A 19 15.50 -2.79 -11.24
CA ASP A 19 16.48 -2.94 -10.16
C ASP A 19 17.00 -1.62 -9.56
N TRP A 20 16.80 -0.47 -10.20
CA TRP A 20 17.03 0.91 -9.69
C TRP A 20 18.37 1.25 -9.00
N ASP A 21 19.30 0.32 -8.93
CA ASP A 21 20.59 0.51 -8.29
C ASP A 21 21.59 1.02 -9.33
N LEU A 22 21.82 2.34 -9.35
CA LEU A 22 22.76 2.96 -10.27
C LEU A 22 24.19 2.48 -10.05
N GLU A 23 24.50 1.94 -8.87
CA GLU A 23 25.82 1.38 -8.55
C GLU A 23 26.10 0.07 -9.30
N ILE A 24 25.06 -0.59 -9.82
CA ILE A 24 25.16 -1.85 -10.57
C ILE A 24 25.25 -1.62 -12.09
N CYS A 25 25.03 -0.38 -12.57
CA CYS A 25 25.16 -0.08 -14.00
C CYS A 25 26.65 -0.08 -14.42
N PRO A 26 27.09 -1.02 -15.29
CA PRO A 26 28.49 -1.12 -15.69
C PRO A 26 28.93 -0.01 -16.65
N GLU A 27 27.99 0.78 -17.18
CA GLU A 27 28.26 1.76 -18.23
C GLU A 27 28.79 3.09 -17.64
N PRO A 28 30.07 3.44 -17.88
CA PRO A 28 30.72 4.58 -17.23
C PRO A 28 30.10 5.94 -17.58
N ARG A 29 29.40 6.05 -18.73
CA ARG A 29 28.72 7.28 -19.17
C ARG A 29 27.61 7.75 -18.22
N PHE A 30 27.07 6.86 -17.38
CA PHE A 30 25.92 7.14 -16.51
C PHE A 30 26.27 7.69 -15.12
N ARG A 31 27.50 7.51 -14.64
CA ARG A 31 27.92 8.09 -13.35
C ARG A 31 27.89 9.62 -13.35
N LEU A 32 27.95 10.24 -14.53
CA LEU A 32 27.89 11.70 -14.70
C LEU A 32 26.47 12.28 -14.53
N LEU A 33 25.41 11.53 -14.83
CA LEU A 33 24.01 12.00 -14.78
C LEU A 33 23.51 12.37 -13.37
N VAL A 34 24.05 11.73 -12.33
CA VAL A 34 23.70 12.05 -10.94
C VAL A 34 24.25 13.41 -10.51
N SER A 35 25.32 13.88 -11.17
CA SER A 35 26.03 15.11 -10.82
C SER A 35 25.57 16.36 -11.60
N SER A 36 24.89 16.18 -12.73
CA SER A 36 24.63 17.24 -13.72
C SER A 36 23.19 17.75 -13.80
N MET A 37 22.30 17.38 -12.87
CA MET A 37 20.89 17.80 -12.91
C MET A 37 20.53 18.87 -11.85
N PRO A 38 20.88 20.17 -12.07
CA PRO A 38 20.22 21.27 -11.39
C PRO A 38 19.26 22.02 -12.34
N GLY A 39 17.98 22.05 -11.99
CA GLY A 39 17.00 23.02 -12.50
C GLY A 39 16.37 22.74 -13.88
N PRO A 40 15.33 23.53 -14.26
CA PRO A 40 14.52 23.28 -15.44
C PRO A 40 15.35 23.48 -16.71
N SER A 41 15.81 22.38 -17.30
CA SER A 41 16.63 22.38 -18.50
C SER A 41 15.85 22.89 -19.70
N THR A 42 16.41 23.88 -20.39
CA THR A 42 15.95 24.36 -21.70
C THR A 42 15.95 23.21 -22.72
N GLY A 43 15.09 23.27 -23.74
CA GLY A 43 14.83 22.17 -24.67
C GLY A 43 16.06 21.61 -25.43
N GLN A 44 17.18 22.34 -25.50
CA GLN A 44 18.44 21.81 -26.03
C GLN A 44 19.05 20.74 -25.11
N GLY A 45 19.00 20.95 -23.79
CA GLY A 45 19.54 20.00 -22.79
C GLY A 45 18.79 18.67 -22.75
N LEU A 46 17.47 18.67 -22.96
CA LEU A 46 16.67 17.44 -22.94
C LEU A 46 17.02 16.50 -24.11
N SER A 47 17.24 17.05 -25.30
CA SER A 47 17.59 16.25 -26.48
C SER A 47 18.96 15.57 -26.35
N GLU A 48 19.90 16.23 -25.69
CA GLU A 48 21.21 15.67 -25.36
C GLU A 48 21.08 14.64 -24.23
N LEU A 49 20.28 14.90 -23.20
CA LEU A 49 20.00 13.96 -22.12
C LEU A 49 19.35 12.67 -22.66
N ILE A 50 18.36 12.77 -23.55
CA ILE A 50 17.74 11.59 -24.19
C ILE A 50 18.80 10.79 -24.95
N LYS A 51 19.65 11.44 -25.76
CA LYS A 51 20.74 10.75 -26.47
C LYS A 51 21.75 10.11 -25.53
N MET A 52 22.06 10.73 -24.39
CA MET A 52 22.97 10.19 -23.39
C MET A 52 22.35 9.00 -22.64
N THR A 53 21.03 9.01 -22.47
CA THR A 53 20.31 8.00 -21.68
C THR A 53 19.75 6.83 -22.49
N GLN A 54 19.60 6.96 -23.81
CA GLN A 54 18.98 5.95 -24.67
C GLN A 54 19.59 4.55 -24.56
N ASP A 55 20.87 4.47 -24.17
CA ASP A 55 21.58 3.20 -24.01
C ASP A 55 21.26 2.51 -22.67
N CYS A 56 20.60 3.17 -21.71
CA CYS A 56 20.31 2.66 -20.36
C CYS A 56 18.83 2.77 -19.99
N SER A 57 18.17 1.63 -19.85
CA SER A 57 16.75 1.55 -19.50
C SER A 57 16.42 2.21 -18.15
N VAL A 58 17.31 2.10 -17.15
CA VAL A 58 17.16 2.75 -15.83
C VAL A 58 17.22 4.27 -15.94
N ALA A 59 18.07 4.81 -16.81
CA ALA A 59 18.22 6.25 -16.97
C ALA A 59 17.08 6.87 -17.79
N LEU A 60 16.56 6.15 -18.79
CA LEU A 60 15.34 6.54 -19.52
C LEU A 60 14.13 6.63 -18.59
N GLN A 61 13.96 5.67 -17.66
CA GLN A 61 12.91 5.73 -16.64
C GLN A 61 13.06 6.92 -15.69
N ARG A 62 14.29 7.26 -15.30
CA ARG A 62 14.55 8.47 -14.51
C ARG A 62 14.21 9.75 -15.27
N LEU A 63 14.45 9.81 -16.58
CA LEU A 63 14.01 10.94 -17.40
C LEU A 63 12.50 11.05 -17.44
N GLU A 64 11.77 9.94 -17.52
CA GLU A 64 10.30 9.92 -17.42
C GLU A 64 9.79 10.45 -16.07
N ASP A 65 10.49 10.15 -14.97
CA ASP A 65 10.09 10.64 -13.64
C ASP A 65 10.31 12.16 -13.45
N VAL A 66 11.32 12.74 -14.12
CA VAL A 66 11.71 14.15 -13.92
C VAL A 66 11.29 15.09 -15.05
N VAL A 67 10.86 14.55 -16.20
CA VAL A 67 10.45 15.33 -17.38
C VAL A 67 8.96 15.10 -17.64
N PRO A 68 8.09 16.05 -17.28
CA PRO A 68 6.65 15.93 -17.48
C PRO A 68 6.28 15.66 -18.96
N GLY A 69 5.52 14.59 -19.19
CA GLY A 69 5.05 14.18 -20.52
C GLY A 69 6.08 13.42 -21.37
N PHE A 70 7.29 13.19 -20.87
CA PHE A 70 8.20 12.21 -21.45
C PHE A 70 7.77 10.81 -21.04
N HIS A 71 7.60 9.92 -22.00
CA HIS A 71 7.27 8.51 -21.78
C HIS A 71 8.13 7.64 -22.68
N TYR A 72 8.88 6.69 -22.12
CA TYR A 72 9.64 5.72 -22.91
C TYR A 72 8.94 4.35 -22.86
N LEU A 73 8.87 3.66 -24.00
CA LEU A 73 8.26 2.33 -24.06
C LEU A 73 9.32 1.24 -24.15
N THR A 74 9.19 0.22 -23.30
CA THR A 74 9.95 -1.02 -23.46
C THR A 74 9.24 -1.98 -24.42
N ARG A 75 9.98 -2.93 -25.00
CA ARG A 75 9.37 -4.01 -25.81
C ARG A 75 8.43 -4.93 -25.00
N SER A 76 8.59 -4.99 -23.67
CA SER A 76 7.88 -5.91 -22.75
C SER A 76 6.42 -5.50 -22.49
N SER A 77 6.09 -4.21 -22.54
CA SER A 77 4.76 -3.65 -22.22
C SER A 77 3.65 -3.94 -23.25
N ARG A 78 3.83 -4.93 -24.14
CA ARG A 78 2.84 -5.34 -25.16
C ARG A 78 1.76 -6.30 -24.65
N THR A 79 1.84 -6.82 -23.43
CA THR A 79 0.86 -7.79 -22.93
C THR A 79 -0.50 -7.13 -22.64
N VAL A 80 -1.58 -7.82 -23.01
CA VAL A 80 -2.98 -7.33 -22.97
C VAL A 80 -3.40 -6.87 -21.57
N ALA A 81 -2.83 -7.45 -20.51
CA ALA A 81 -3.05 -7.06 -19.11
C ALA A 81 -2.58 -5.62 -18.78
N GLY A 82 -1.59 -5.08 -19.51
CA GLY A 82 -1.11 -3.71 -19.34
C GLY A 82 -2.06 -2.65 -19.91
N LYS A 83 -2.83 -3.00 -20.96
CA LYS A 83 -3.79 -2.09 -21.60
C LYS A 83 -5.05 -1.88 -20.75
N GLU A 84 -5.51 -2.90 -20.02
CA GLU A 84 -6.72 -2.81 -19.20
C GLU A 84 -6.52 -1.99 -17.92
N ARG A 85 -5.31 -2.00 -17.34
CA ARG A 85 -4.96 -1.17 -16.17
C ARG A 85 -4.99 0.34 -16.47
N LEU A 86 -4.57 0.74 -17.67
CA LEU A 86 -4.58 2.15 -18.10
C LEU A 86 -5.99 2.66 -18.46
N ALA A 87 -6.83 1.82 -19.07
CA ALA A 87 -8.18 2.20 -19.46
C ALA A 87 -9.12 2.40 -18.26
N ARG A 88 -8.96 1.64 -17.17
CA ARG A 88 -9.79 1.79 -15.95
C ARG A 88 -9.50 3.05 -15.14
N ALA A 89 -8.29 3.61 -15.25
CA ALA A 89 -7.93 4.86 -14.56
C ALA A 89 -8.61 6.11 -15.17
N ALA A 90 -9.03 6.04 -16.44
CA ALA A 90 -9.58 7.19 -17.17
C ALA A 90 -11.11 7.37 -17.04
N ALA A 91 -11.84 6.40 -16.47
CA ALA A 91 -13.31 6.38 -16.51
C ALA A 91 -14.02 6.87 -15.24
N CYS A 92 -13.30 7.39 -14.24
CA CYS A 92 -13.90 7.80 -12.97
C CYS A 92 -13.63 9.28 -12.65
N THR A 93 -14.20 10.18 -13.44
CA THR A 93 -14.39 11.57 -13.05
C THR A 93 -15.69 12.08 -13.67
N ASN A 94 -16.76 12.14 -12.87
CA ASN A 94 -17.74 13.23 -12.87
C ASN A 94 -18.86 12.90 -11.85
N GLY A 95 -18.66 13.35 -10.61
CA GLY A 95 -19.67 13.41 -9.56
C GLY A 95 -19.69 14.82 -8.96
N THR A 96 -20.88 15.38 -8.82
CA THR A 96 -21.15 16.79 -8.49
C THR A 96 -20.71 17.19 -7.07
N ALA A 97 -19.88 18.22 -6.96
CA ALA A 97 -19.17 18.64 -5.73
C ALA A 97 -20.05 19.13 -4.56
N THR A 98 -21.35 19.34 -4.77
CA THR A 98 -22.25 19.93 -3.74
C THR A 98 -22.86 18.90 -2.79
N ALA A 99 -23.08 17.65 -3.23
CA ALA A 99 -23.62 16.58 -2.38
C ALA A 99 -22.55 16.01 -1.43
N VAL A 100 -21.30 15.90 -1.92
CA VAL A 100 -20.17 15.36 -1.17
C VAL A 100 -19.88 16.15 0.11
N GLY A 101 -20.07 17.48 0.10
CA GLY A 101 -19.82 18.33 1.27
C GLY A 101 -20.80 18.10 2.43
N ALA A 102 -22.07 17.83 2.13
CA ALA A 102 -23.10 17.62 3.16
C ALA A 102 -22.93 16.28 3.88
N ASP A 103 -22.58 15.22 3.13
CA ASP A 103 -22.32 13.90 3.70
C ASP A 103 -21.09 13.90 4.63
N GLU A 104 -20.05 14.66 4.27
CA GLU A 104 -18.84 14.81 5.09
C GLU A 104 -19.07 15.57 6.39
N GLU A 105 -19.86 16.64 6.36
CA GLU A 105 -20.22 17.39 7.57
C GLU A 105 -21.07 16.55 8.52
N TRP A 106 -22.04 15.80 7.98
CA TRP A 106 -22.87 14.90 8.76
C TRP A 106 -22.05 13.79 9.44
N MET A 107 -21.13 13.15 8.71
CA MET A 107 -20.21 12.16 9.29
C MET A 107 -19.40 12.76 10.44
N ARG A 108 -18.87 13.96 10.25
CA ARG A 108 -18.10 14.69 11.26
C ARG A 108 -18.93 14.95 12.50
N ASP A 109 -20.16 15.47 12.38
CA ASP A 109 -21.02 15.71 13.55
C ASP A 109 -21.34 14.40 14.27
N ARG A 110 -21.64 13.32 13.55
CA ARG A 110 -21.92 12.01 14.14
C ARG A 110 -20.74 11.52 14.99
N VAL A 111 -19.52 11.58 14.44
CA VAL A 111 -18.30 11.19 15.16
C VAL A 111 -18.09 12.08 16.39
N GLN A 112 -18.23 13.40 16.24
CA GLN A 112 -18.07 14.35 17.35
C GLN A 112 -19.12 14.16 18.44
N LYS A 113 -20.36 13.81 18.08
CA LYS A 113 -21.45 13.52 19.02
C LYS A 113 -21.13 12.29 19.86
N GLU A 114 -20.62 11.21 19.25
CA GLU A 114 -20.19 10.03 20.00
C GLU A 114 -19.02 10.30 20.95
N LEU A 115 -18.06 11.13 20.52
CA LEU A 115 -16.95 11.55 21.37
C LEU A 115 -17.41 12.45 22.53
N ARG A 116 -18.40 13.32 22.31
CA ARG A 116 -19.04 14.14 23.35
C ARG A 116 -19.73 13.25 24.39
N ARG A 117 -20.50 12.25 23.95
CA ARG A 117 -21.16 11.25 24.82
C ARG A 117 -20.14 10.49 25.69
N GLY A 118 -18.95 10.23 25.16
CA GLY A 118 -17.85 9.56 25.86
C GLY A 118 -16.88 10.46 26.63
N ARG A 119 -17.18 11.75 26.88
CA ARG A 119 -16.25 12.65 27.61
C ARG A 119 -15.99 12.20 29.05
N GLY A 120 -16.99 11.63 29.72
CA GLY A 120 -16.89 11.18 31.12
C GLY A 120 -16.37 9.77 31.32
N ASP A 121 -16.44 8.90 30.31
CA ASP A 121 -15.96 7.52 30.38
C ASP A 121 -15.16 7.14 29.13
N LYS A 122 -13.84 7.11 29.28
CA LYS A 122 -12.91 6.75 28.20
C LYS A 122 -13.02 5.26 27.83
N ARG A 123 -13.47 4.39 28.74
CA ARG A 123 -13.60 2.94 28.51
C ARG A 123 -14.99 2.56 27.97
N ARG A 124 -15.90 3.54 27.83
CA ARG A 124 -17.20 3.33 27.21
C ARG A 124 -17.03 2.68 25.85
N VAL A 125 -17.64 1.51 25.69
CA VAL A 125 -17.64 0.79 24.43
C VAL A 125 -18.46 1.53 23.40
N VAL A 126 -17.91 1.63 22.21
CA VAL A 126 -18.50 2.32 21.07
C VAL A 126 -19.04 1.31 20.07
N VAL A 127 -18.25 0.28 19.75
CA VAL A 127 -18.65 -0.80 18.84
C VAL A 127 -17.93 -2.10 19.22
N ARG A 128 -18.57 -3.24 18.95
CA ARG A 128 -17.97 -4.57 19.02
C ARG A 128 -18.22 -5.31 17.72
N SER A 129 -17.16 -5.79 17.08
CA SER A 129 -17.23 -6.61 15.86
C SER A 129 -15.88 -7.29 15.64
N PHE A 130 -15.86 -8.33 14.81
CA PHE A 130 -14.64 -9.05 14.39
C PHE A 130 -13.74 -9.54 15.55
N GLY A 131 -14.33 -9.78 16.73
CA GLY A 131 -13.59 -10.15 17.94
C GLY A 131 -12.95 -8.98 18.70
N TYR A 132 -13.11 -7.74 18.23
CA TYR A 132 -12.55 -6.53 18.84
C TYR A 132 -13.62 -5.66 19.50
N THR A 133 -13.22 -4.96 20.56
CA THR A 133 -14.04 -3.96 21.25
C THR A 133 -13.36 -2.60 21.11
N VAL A 134 -13.99 -1.67 20.41
CA VAL A 134 -13.50 -0.30 20.28
C VAL A 134 -14.15 0.56 21.34
N THR A 135 -13.34 1.26 22.12
CA THR A 135 -13.80 2.20 23.16
C THR A 135 -13.73 3.64 22.70
N CYS A 136 -14.28 4.55 23.51
CA CYS A 136 -14.14 5.99 23.31
C CYS A 136 -12.67 6.44 23.36
N LYS A 137 -11.78 5.72 24.06
CA LYS A 137 -10.34 5.98 24.06
C LYS A 137 -9.73 5.66 22.71
N ASP A 138 -10.08 4.51 22.14
CA ASP A 138 -9.54 4.04 20.85
C ASP A 138 -10.05 4.92 19.71
N LEU A 139 -11.35 5.24 19.68
CA LEU A 139 -11.90 6.12 18.64
C LEU A 139 -11.24 7.52 18.63
N LYS A 140 -10.79 8.03 19.79
CA LYS A 140 -10.08 9.31 19.87
C LYS A 140 -8.73 9.28 19.14
N THR A 141 -8.07 8.12 19.04
CA THR A 141 -6.77 8.00 18.35
C THR A 141 -6.89 8.19 16.84
N VAL A 142 -8.09 8.04 16.29
CA VAL A 142 -8.35 8.24 14.86
C VAL A 142 -8.31 9.71 14.45
N LEU A 143 -8.62 10.63 15.36
CA LEU A 143 -8.82 12.04 15.00
C LEU A 143 -7.60 12.91 15.26
N GLY A 144 -7.55 14.04 14.56
CA GLY A 144 -6.53 15.07 14.72
C GLY A 144 -5.15 14.57 14.34
N THR A 145 -4.17 14.87 15.18
CA THR A 145 -2.75 14.51 14.97
C THR A 145 -2.32 13.31 15.83
N ASN A 146 -3.26 12.44 16.20
CA ASN A 146 -2.99 11.29 17.05
C ASN A 146 -2.51 10.09 16.23
N TRP A 147 -1.66 9.27 16.84
CA TRP A 147 -1.30 7.94 16.34
C TRP A 147 -2.45 6.99 16.54
N LEU A 148 -2.85 6.30 15.47
CA LEU A 148 -3.76 5.17 15.58
C LEU A 148 -3.12 4.07 16.43
N ASN A 149 -3.94 3.44 17.27
CA ASN A 149 -3.51 2.28 18.01
C ASN A 149 -3.84 0.98 17.27
N ASP A 150 -3.31 -0.10 17.81
CA ASP A 150 -3.49 -1.49 17.41
C ASP A 150 -4.98 -1.86 17.27
N VAL A 151 -5.79 -1.56 18.28
CA VAL A 151 -7.24 -1.89 18.29
C VAL A 151 -7.97 -1.29 17.09
N VAL A 152 -7.66 -0.03 16.74
CA VAL A 152 -8.30 0.60 15.58
C VAL A 152 -7.86 -0.06 14.28
N ILE A 153 -6.56 -0.30 14.10
CA ILE A 153 -6.05 -0.90 12.86
C ILE A 153 -6.62 -2.31 12.69
N ASP A 154 -6.60 -3.13 13.74
CA ASP A 154 -7.17 -4.48 13.72
C ASP A 154 -8.68 -4.48 13.40
N PHE A 155 -9.44 -3.57 14.01
CA PHE A 155 -10.87 -3.42 13.71
C PHE A 155 -11.10 -3.03 12.25
N TYR A 156 -10.33 -2.06 11.74
CA TYR A 156 -10.48 -1.58 10.37
C TYR A 156 -10.06 -2.62 9.33
N MET A 157 -9.01 -3.39 9.61
CA MET A 157 -8.64 -4.55 8.80
C MET A 157 -9.77 -5.59 8.75
N GLY A 158 -10.46 -5.80 9.88
CA GLY A 158 -11.68 -6.63 9.94
C GLY A 158 -12.80 -6.11 9.04
N LEU A 159 -13.06 -4.80 9.04
CA LEU A 159 -14.03 -4.17 8.12
C LEU A 159 -13.67 -4.40 6.65
N VAL A 160 -12.40 -4.20 6.29
CA VAL A 160 -11.89 -4.38 4.93
C VAL A 160 -12.05 -5.82 4.47
N ALA A 161 -11.62 -6.78 5.30
CA ALA A 161 -11.71 -8.20 5.01
C ALA A 161 -13.17 -8.67 4.89
N ALA A 162 -14.05 -8.27 5.81
CA ALA A 162 -15.46 -8.63 5.78
C ALA A 162 -16.12 -8.15 4.48
N ARG A 163 -15.98 -6.85 4.16
CA ARG A 163 -16.52 -6.27 2.93
C ARG A 163 -15.98 -6.96 1.68
N SER A 164 -14.69 -7.29 1.64
CA SER A 164 -14.09 -7.97 0.48
C SER A 164 -14.64 -9.38 0.30
N ASN A 165 -14.72 -10.15 1.38
CA ASN A 165 -15.16 -11.55 1.35
C ASN A 165 -16.67 -11.71 1.15
N GLU A 166 -17.48 -10.73 1.56
CA GLU A 166 -18.93 -10.71 1.36
C GLU A 166 -19.34 -10.23 -0.04
N THR A 167 -18.45 -9.55 -0.77
CA THR A 167 -18.76 -8.99 -2.10
C THR A 167 -18.48 -10.03 -3.20
N PRO A 168 -19.49 -10.51 -3.94
CA PRO A 168 -19.28 -11.47 -5.01
C PRO A 168 -18.28 -10.97 -6.07
N GLY A 169 -17.30 -11.81 -6.44
CA GLY A 169 -16.29 -11.48 -7.44
C GLY A 169 -15.19 -10.52 -6.97
N SER A 170 -15.19 -10.11 -5.71
CA SER A 170 -14.05 -9.38 -5.11
C SER A 170 -12.94 -10.33 -4.66
N LEU A 171 -11.75 -9.77 -4.41
CA LEU A 171 -10.63 -10.53 -3.86
C LEU A 171 -11.00 -11.06 -2.47
N ARG A 172 -10.60 -12.30 -2.20
CA ARG A 172 -10.65 -12.86 -0.86
C ARG A 172 -9.48 -12.31 -0.04
N VAL A 173 -9.80 -11.67 1.08
CA VAL A 173 -8.80 -11.02 1.94
C VAL A 173 -8.84 -11.59 3.34
N HIS A 174 -7.68 -11.92 3.88
CA HIS A 174 -7.49 -12.16 5.31
C HIS A 174 -6.53 -11.12 5.89
N ALA A 175 -6.73 -10.72 7.14
CA ALA A 175 -5.81 -9.85 7.84
C ALA A 175 -5.36 -10.52 9.14
N LEU A 176 -4.05 -10.66 9.30
CA LEU A 176 -3.43 -11.04 10.56
C LEU A 176 -3.44 -9.85 11.52
N THR A 177 -3.47 -10.14 12.81
CA THR A 177 -3.53 -9.07 13.82
C THR A 177 -2.24 -8.25 13.84
N THR A 178 -2.32 -7.00 14.29
CA THR A 178 -1.17 -6.09 14.48
C THR A 178 -0.07 -6.65 15.39
N HIS A 179 -0.41 -7.63 16.23
CA HIS A 179 0.53 -8.30 17.14
C HIS A 179 1.28 -9.45 16.48
N PHE A 180 0.74 -10.03 15.40
CA PHE A 180 1.23 -11.26 14.78
C PHE A 180 2.71 -11.17 14.42
N PHE A 181 3.10 -10.15 13.66
CA PHE A 181 4.47 -10.02 13.17
C PHE A 181 5.47 -9.87 14.31
N ASN A 182 5.12 -9.12 15.36
CA ASN A 182 6.01 -8.92 16.51
C ASN A 182 6.21 -10.21 17.31
N VAL A 183 5.15 -11.01 17.51
CA VAL A 183 5.28 -12.32 18.16
C VAL A 183 6.11 -13.26 17.30
N LEU A 184 5.83 -13.33 16.00
CA LEU A 184 6.57 -14.17 15.05
C LEU A 184 8.07 -13.80 14.99
N ARG A 185 8.39 -12.51 14.85
CA ARG A 185 9.77 -12.01 14.76
C ARG A 185 10.58 -12.33 16.02
N ASN A 186 9.96 -12.21 17.19
CA ASN A 186 10.66 -12.30 18.47
C ASN A 186 10.66 -13.71 19.07
N ARG A 187 9.62 -14.51 18.80
CA ARG A 187 9.41 -15.83 19.43
C ARG A 187 9.35 -16.98 18.42
N GLY A 188 9.42 -16.68 17.13
CA GLY A 188 9.42 -17.67 16.06
C GLY A 188 8.04 -18.27 15.76
N TYR A 189 8.03 -19.21 14.83
CA TYR A 189 6.82 -19.84 14.29
C TYR A 189 5.97 -20.53 15.35
N ASP A 190 6.57 -21.28 16.28
CA ASP A 190 5.82 -22.08 17.24
C ASP A 190 4.91 -21.23 18.15
N ALA A 191 5.29 -19.97 18.40
CA ALA A 191 4.48 -19.03 19.19
C ALA A 191 3.21 -18.54 18.47
N VAL A 192 3.20 -18.58 17.13
CA VAL A 192 2.06 -18.16 16.30
C VAL A 192 1.38 -19.31 15.55
N ARG A 193 1.92 -20.53 15.64
CA ARG A 193 1.48 -21.72 14.90
C ARG A 193 -0.02 -22.00 14.98
N ARG A 194 -0.66 -21.68 16.11
CA ARG A 194 -2.09 -21.92 16.34
C ARG A 194 -3.01 -20.75 15.95
N TRP A 195 -2.45 -19.61 15.56
CA TRP A 195 -3.23 -18.39 15.29
C TRP A 195 -4.12 -18.53 14.04
N THR A 196 -3.80 -19.50 13.19
CA THR A 196 -4.46 -19.81 11.91
C THR A 196 -5.08 -21.21 11.92
N ASP A 197 -5.27 -21.85 13.09
CA ASP A 197 -5.83 -23.21 13.16
C ASP A 197 -7.24 -23.32 12.55
N THR A 198 -7.99 -22.22 12.53
CA THR A 198 -9.34 -22.14 11.94
C THR A 198 -9.38 -21.41 10.60
N VAL A 199 -8.22 -21.05 10.02
CA VAL A 199 -8.14 -20.23 8.81
C VAL A 199 -7.09 -20.81 7.87
N ASP A 200 -7.52 -21.24 6.68
CA ASP A 200 -6.59 -21.58 5.60
C ASP A 200 -6.14 -20.32 4.87
N LEU A 201 -4.97 -19.78 5.26
CA LEU A 201 -4.38 -18.60 4.64
C LEU A 201 -4.18 -18.75 3.12
N PHE A 202 -3.90 -19.96 2.64
CA PHE A 202 -3.60 -20.22 1.24
C PHE A 202 -4.86 -20.23 0.35
N SER A 203 -6.04 -20.17 0.96
CA SER A 203 -7.32 -20.04 0.25
C SER A 203 -7.73 -18.59 -0.04
N TYR A 204 -6.98 -17.61 0.44
CA TYR A 204 -7.22 -16.18 0.22
C TYR A 204 -6.33 -15.65 -0.91
N ASP A 205 -6.77 -14.60 -1.59
CA ASP A 205 -5.98 -13.92 -2.62
C ASP A 205 -4.90 -13.03 -1.99
N LEU A 206 -5.28 -12.26 -0.96
CA LEU A 206 -4.38 -11.37 -0.23
C LEU A 206 -4.42 -11.66 1.28
N VAL A 207 -3.24 -11.75 1.88
CA VAL A 207 -3.08 -11.75 3.34
C VAL A 207 -2.38 -10.49 3.78
N PHE A 208 -3.10 -9.63 4.50
CA PHE A 208 -2.59 -8.40 5.08
C PHE A 208 -1.92 -8.67 6.42
N VAL A 209 -0.72 -8.10 6.60
CA VAL A 209 0.05 -8.18 7.83
C VAL A 209 0.47 -6.76 8.23
N PRO A 210 -0.27 -6.11 9.13
CA PRO A 210 0.14 -4.84 9.69
C PRO A 210 1.47 -5.00 10.44
N ILE A 211 2.41 -4.12 10.15
CA ILE A 211 3.75 -4.13 10.74
C ILE A 211 3.88 -2.91 11.64
N HIS A 212 4.15 -3.15 12.92
CA HIS A 212 4.53 -2.10 13.86
C HIS A 212 6.02 -2.21 14.17
N ASP A 213 6.80 -1.24 13.70
CA ASP A 213 8.23 -1.17 13.98
C ASP A 213 8.57 0.18 14.63
N LEU A 214 8.99 0.12 15.89
CA LEU A 214 9.18 1.25 16.79
C LEU A 214 7.91 2.10 16.93
N ASP A 215 7.83 3.21 16.20
CA ASP A 215 6.77 4.22 16.23
C ASP A 215 6.06 4.36 14.87
N HIS A 216 6.28 3.40 13.96
CA HIS A 216 5.79 3.49 12.59
C HIS A 216 4.95 2.26 12.21
N TRP A 217 3.81 2.55 11.58
CA TRP A 217 2.95 1.54 10.97
C TRP A 217 3.23 1.43 9.48
N SER A 218 3.41 0.21 9.00
CA SER A 218 3.47 -0.14 7.58
C SER A 218 2.66 -1.41 7.32
N LEU A 219 2.49 -1.76 6.05
CA LEU A 219 1.69 -2.93 5.65
C LEU A 219 2.52 -3.85 4.78
N ALA A 220 2.70 -5.09 5.23
CA ALA A 220 3.14 -6.18 4.36
C ALA A 220 1.90 -6.90 3.81
N VAL A 221 1.96 -7.29 2.54
CA VAL A 221 0.91 -8.04 1.85
C VAL A 221 1.54 -9.28 1.25
N LEU A 222 1.00 -10.44 1.62
CA LEU A 222 1.32 -11.71 1.00
C LEU A 222 0.24 -11.94 -0.06
N ASN A 223 0.60 -11.65 -1.31
CA ASN A 223 -0.28 -11.82 -2.46
C ASN A 223 -0.16 -13.27 -2.93
N MET A 224 -1.10 -14.11 -2.50
CA MET A 224 -1.09 -15.54 -2.78
C MET A 224 -1.35 -15.82 -4.26
N THR A 225 -2.16 -14.97 -4.92
CA THR A 225 -2.50 -15.10 -6.34
C THR A 225 -1.28 -14.90 -7.23
N ASN A 226 -0.50 -13.84 -6.97
CA ASN A 226 0.70 -13.53 -7.77
C ASN A 226 1.98 -14.14 -7.20
N GLN A 227 1.90 -14.75 -6.01
CA GLN A 227 3.06 -15.23 -5.25
C GLN A 227 4.07 -14.12 -5.02
N THR A 228 3.63 -12.96 -4.54
CA THR A 228 4.50 -11.80 -4.25
C THR A 228 4.40 -11.41 -2.78
N PHE A 229 5.53 -10.97 -2.24
CA PHE A 229 5.57 -10.18 -1.03
C PHE A 229 5.58 -8.70 -1.43
N GLU A 230 4.62 -7.93 -0.97
CA GLU A 230 4.51 -6.50 -1.28
C GLU A 230 4.58 -5.70 0.03
N PHE A 231 5.43 -4.67 0.07
CA PHE A 231 5.61 -3.82 1.24
C PHE A 231 5.20 -2.38 0.94
N TYR A 232 4.22 -1.91 1.70
CA TYR A 232 3.63 -0.59 1.58
C TYR A 232 4.02 0.26 2.78
N ASP A 233 4.76 1.34 2.51
CA ASP A 233 5.26 2.24 3.54
C ASP A 233 5.09 3.69 3.10
N SER A 234 4.30 4.45 3.86
CA SER A 234 3.98 5.86 3.57
C SER A 234 5.15 6.82 3.81
N MET A 235 6.26 6.37 4.41
CA MET A 235 7.53 7.09 4.51
C MET A 235 8.59 6.53 3.54
N GLY A 236 8.23 5.57 2.67
CA GLY A 236 9.14 4.98 1.70
C GLY A 236 10.22 4.08 2.30
N ARG A 237 10.06 3.61 3.54
CA ARG A 237 11.03 2.70 4.17
C ARG A 237 10.97 1.32 3.53
N LYS A 238 12.11 0.63 3.52
CA LYS A 238 12.21 -0.79 3.17
C LYS A 238 12.40 -1.62 4.43
N ASN A 239 11.89 -2.84 4.45
CA ASN A 239 12.04 -3.76 5.58
C ASN A 239 12.38 -5.18 5.11
N TRP A 240 13.65 -5.40 4.76
CA TRP A 240 14.14 -6.71 4.33
C TRP A 240 13.97 -7.79 5.40
N ARG A 241 14.09 -7.42 6.68
CA ARG A 241 13.90 -8.36 7.78
C ARG A 241 12.46 -8.87 7.83
N CYS A 242 11.49 -7.98 7.58
CA CYS A 242 10.08 -8.35 7.47
C CYS A 242 9.85 -9.39 6.38
N TYR A 243 10.37 -9.16 5.17
CA TYR A 243 10.33 -10.14 4.07
C TYR A 243 10.87 -11.51 4.50
N GLN A 244 12.09 -11.56 5.05
CA GLN A 244 12.70 -12.83 5.46
C GLN A 244 11.86 -13.58 6.50
N VAL A 245 11.36 -12.87 7.51
CA VAL A 245 10.56 -13.45 8.60
C VAL A 245 9.23 -13.98 8.07
N LEU A 246 8.52 -13.21 7.24
CA LEU A 246 7.24 -13.63 6.70
C LEU A 246 7.37 -14.76 5.67
N MET A 247 8.44 -14.78 4.87
CA MET A 247 8.66 -15.91 3.97
C MET A 247 9.04 -17.19 4.71
N ALA A 248 9.83 -17.10 5.78
CA ALA A 248 10.10 -18.24 6.64
C ALA A 248 8.83 -18.74 7.33
N TYR A 249 7.92 -17.83 7.73
CA TYR A 249 6.61 -18.19 8.25
C TYR A 249 5.78 -18.93 7.21
N LEU A 250 5.62 -18.39 6.00
CA LEU A 250 4.79 -19.02 4.95
C LEU A 250 5.23 -20.45 4.62
N ARG A 251 6.54 -20.71 4.54
CA ARG A 251 7.08 -22.06 4.33
C ARG A 251 6.66 -23.03 5.44
N LYS A 252 6.85 -22.60 6.70
CA LYS A 252 6.50 -23.42 7.87
C LYS A 252 5.00 -23.62 7.98
N GLU A 253 4.22 -22.58 7.71
CA GLU A 253 2.76 -22.62 7.74
C GLU A 253 2.20 -23.55 6.68
N HIS A 254 2.71 -23.48 5.44
CA HIS A 254 2.31 -24.40 4.38
C HIS A 254 2.67 -25.85 4.73
N GLN A 255 3.89 -26.07 5.23
CA GLN A 255 4.31 -27.41 5.68
C GLN A 255 3.46 -27.94 6.83
N ASP A 256 3.06 -27.10 7.79
CA ASP A 256 2.26 -27.52 8.95
C ASP A 256 0.81 -27.78 8.58
N LYS A 257 0.18 -26.88 7.80
CA LYS A 257 -1.26 -26.93 7.52
C LYS A 257 -1.60 -27.76 6.28
N GLN A 258 -0.82 -27.60 5.21
CA GLN A 258 -1.02 -28.32 3.94
C GLN A 258 -0.24 -29.64 3.88
N LYS A 259 0.63 -29.91 4.86
CA LYS A 259 1.46 -31.13 4.97
C LYS A 259 2.43 -31.34 3.82
N VAL A 260 2.68 -30.31 3.03
CA VAL A 260 3.63 -30.31 1.90
C VAL A 260 4.48 -29.04 1.91
N PRO A 261 5.68 -29.06 1.32
CA PRO A 261 6.49 -27.84 1.21
C PRO A 261 5.83 -26.80 0.30
N LEU A 262 6.10 -25.52 0.55
CA LEU A 262 5.67 -24.45 -0.35
C LEU A 262 6.52 -24.51 -1.63
N THR A 263 5.97 -25.02 -2.73
CA THR A 263 6.70 -25.20 -3.99
C THR A 263 6.09 -24.43 -5.17
N PRO A 264 6.91 -23.87 -6.07
CA PRO A 264 8.37 -23.74 -5.95
C PRO A 264 8.74 -22.54 -5.06
N ASP A 265 9.75 -22.75 -4.22
CA ASP A 265 10.20 -21.77 -3.22
C ASP A 265 10.86 -20.51 -3.84
N VAL A 266 11.13 -20.54 -5.15
CA VAL A 266 11.87 -19.53 -5.94
C VAL A 266 10.96 -18.44 -6.54
N LYS A 267 9.62 -18.62 -6.50
CA LYS A 267 8.68 -17.69 -7.18
C LYS A 267 8.30 -16.45 -6.37
N TRP A 268 8.63 -16.39 -5.08
CA TRP A 268 8.19 -15.29 -4.22
C TRP A 268 9.03 -14.03 -4.39
N GLU A 269 8.62 -13.17 -5.33
CA GLU A 269 9.25 -11.88 -5.56
C GLU A 269 8.96 -10.90 -4.41
N CYS A 270 9.97 -10.09 -4.06
CA CYS A 270 9.86 -9.06 -3.03
C CYS A 270 9.70 -7.69 -3.68
N HIS A 271 8.53 -7.07 -3.55
CA HIS A 271 8.20 -5.78 -4.12
C HIS A 271 8.09 -4.72 -3.02
N TYR A 272 9.02 -3.77 -3.00
CA TYR A 272 8.83 -2.53 -2.24
C TYR A 272 8.03 -1.57 -3.10
N VAL A 273 6.77 -1.33 -2.75
CA VAL A 273 5.85 -0.63 -3.63
C VAL A 273 6.21 0.84 -3.72
N LYS A 274 6.44 1.31 -4.95
CA LYS A 274 6.82 2.70 -5.25
C LYS A 274 5.60 3.52 -5.65
N ASN A 275 5.78 4.84 -5.74
CA ASN A 275 4.75 5.78 -6.18
C ASN A 275 3.46 5.73 -5.35
N LEU A 276 3.58 5.36 -4.07
CA LEU A 276 2.49 5.43 -3.11
C LEU A 276 2.24 6.89 -2.70
N PRO A 277 0.99 7.27 -2.38
CA PRO A 277 0.75 8.47 -1.59
C PRO A 277 1.58 8.43 -0.32
N GLN A 278 2.45 9.42 -0.12
CA GLN A 278 3.33 9.49 1.05
C GLN A 278 2.75 10.41 2.13
N GLN A 279 3.04 10.09 3.39
CA GLN A 279 2.73 10.96 4.51
C GLN A 279 3.74 12.11 4.59
N THR A 280 3.30 13.26 5.12
CA THR A 280 4.13 14.45 5.30
C THR A 280 4.38 14.79 6.77
N ASN A 281 4.02 13.89 7.68
CA ASN A 281 4.14 14.05 9.13
C ASN A 281 4.50 12.71 9.80
N SER A 282 4.59 12.67 11.12
CA SER A 282 4.94 11.46 11.89
C SER A 282 3.75 10.65 12.40
N HIS A 283 2.51 11.05 12.15
CA HIS A 283 1.34 10.49 12.86
C HIS A 283 0.26 9.86 12.01
N ASP A 284 0.32 10.03 10.70
CA ASP A 284 -0.67 9.48 9.77
C ASP A 284 -0.34 8.06 9.29
N CYS A 285 0.81 7.47 9.63
CA CYS A 285 1.24 6.15 9.12
C CYS A 285 0.17 5.06 9.25
N GLY A 286 -0.51 4.95 10.40
CA GLY A 286 -1.61 4.00 10.58
C GLY A 286 -2.83 4.28 9.68
N VAL A 287 -3.07 5.55 9.32
CA VAL A 287 -4.18 5.95 8.43
C VAL A 287 -3.85 5.49 7.02
N PHE A 288 -2.61 5.71 6.57
CA PHE A 288 -2.13 5.21 5.29
C PHE A 288 -2.22 3.68 5.21
N VAL A 289 -1.85 2.95 6.28
CA VAL A 289 -2.01 1.49 6.35
C VAL A 289 -3.48 1.07 6.13
N CYS A 290 -4.43 1.74 6.79
CA CYS A 290 -5.86 1.47 6.62
C CYS A 290 -6.32 1.76 5.18
N LEU A 291 -5.91 2.89 4.61
CA LEU A 291 -6.30 3.29 3.25
C LEU A 291 -5.67 2.41 2.17
N TYR A 292 -4.41 1.99 2.36
CA TYR A 292 -3.75 1.05 1.44
C TYR A 292 -4.49 -0.29 1.43
N ALA A 293 -4.77 -0.87 2.60
CA ALA A 293 -5.51 -2.13 2.69
C ALA A 293 -6.89 -2.03 2.04
N GLU A 294 -7.59 -0.92 2.27
CA GLU A 294 -8.91 -0.65 1.69
C GLU A 294 -8.88 -0.63 0.15
N CYS A 295 -7.95 0.12 -0.44
CA CYS A 295 -7.78 0.21 -1.89
C CYS A 295 -7.35 -1.13 -2.50
N LEU A 296 -6.40 -1.82 -1.88
CA LEU A 296 -5.89 -3.11 -2.36
C LEU A 296 -6.97 -4.19 -2.37
N ALA A 297 -7.78 -4.27 -1.32
CA ALA A 297 -8.89 -5.22 -1.25
C ALA A 297 -9.91 -5.03 -2.38
N ARG A 298 -10.07 -3.79 -2.88
CA ARG A 298 -10.93 -3.49 -4.04
C ARG A 298 -10.21 -3.57 -5.39
N GLY A 299 -8.90 -3.77 -5.41
CA GLY A 299 -8.09 -3.60 -6.62
C GLY A 299 -8.16 -2.18 -7.20
N ALA A 300 -8.37 -1.18 -6.36
CA ALA A 300 -8.54 0.22 -6.75
C ALA A 300 -7.20 1.00 -6.67
N PRO A 301 -6.98 1.99 -7.55
CA PRO A 301 -5.82 2.87 -7.44
C PRO A 301 -5.86 3.72 -6.16
N PHE A 302 -4.69 4.16 -5.71
CA PHE A 302 -4.58 5.08 -4.59
C PHE A 302 -4.81 6.52 -5.06
N THR A 303 -6.04 7.02 -4.92
CA THR A 303 -6.47 8.34 -5.39
C THR A 303 -6.51 9.40 -4.28
N PHE A 304 -5.85 9.14 -3.14
CA PHE A 304 -5.77 10.06 -2.00
C PHE A 304 -4.34 10.61 -1.82
N SER A 305 -4.22 11.71 -1.10
CA SER A 305 -2.95 12.35 -0.76
C SER A 305 -2.87 12.72 0.72
N ALA A 306 -1.71 13.19 1.18
CA ALA A 306 -1.54 13.74 2.53
C ALA A 306 -2.55 14.87 2.86
N ARG A 307 -3.05 15.60 1.85
CA ARG A 307 -4.04 16.68 2.02
C ARG A 307 -5.42 16.16 2.41
N ASP A 308 -5.73 14.94 2.02
CA ASP A 308 -7.04 14.30 2.27
C ASP A 308 -7.12 13.69 3.68
N ILE A 309 -5.98 13.46 4.34
CA ILE A 309 -5.91 12.58 5.52
C ILE A 309 -6.77 13.08 6.68
N GLN A 310 -6.82 14.39 6.92
CA GLN A 310 -7.66 14.94 7.99
C GLN A 310 -9.15 14.67 7.78
N ARG A 311 -9.60 14.68 6.53
CA ARG A 311 -10.97 14.30 6.15
C ARG A 311 -11.17 12.79 6.25
N LEU A 312 -10.21 12.01 5.73
CA LEU A 312 -10.28 10.54 5.74
C LEU A 312 -10.24 9.95 7.15
N ARG A 313 -9.60 10.62 8.11
CA ARG A 313 -9.68 10.27 9.54
C ARG A 313 -11.13 10.28 10.05
N TYR A 314 -11.95 11.24 9.65
CA TYR A 314 -13.37 11.25 10.02
C TYR A 314 -14.15 10.14 9.33
N ARG A 315 -13.84 9.82 8.08
CA ARG A 315 -14.44 8.67 7.37
C ARG A 315 -14.11 7.36 8.09
N ILE A 316 -12.83 7.10 8.39
CA ILE A 316 -12.41 5.90 9.15
C ILE A 316 -13.12 5.83 10.50
N ALA A 317 -13.15 6.94 11.25
CA ALA A 317 -13.84 6.98 12.54
C ALA A 317 -15.34 6.65 12.39
N PHE A 318 -15.99 7.20 11.36
CA PHE A 318 -17.40 6.94 11.07
C PHE A 318 -17.67 5.49 10.65
N GLU A 319 -16.81 4.90 9.81
CA GLU A 319 -16.92 3.51 9.36
C GLU A 319 -16.74 2.54 10.54
N ILE A 320 -15.82 2.84 11.46
CA ILE A 320 -15.68 2.12 12.73
C ILE A 320 -16.95 2.23 13.57
N LEU A 321 -17.46 3.46 13.77
CA LEU A 321 -18.72 3.69 14.50
C LEU A 321 -19.89 2.90 13.94
N SER A 322 -19.95 2.81 12.61
CA SER A 322 -21.04 2.16 11.89
C SER A 322 -20.85 0.64 11.79
N GLY A 323 -19.64 0.13 12.07
CA GLY A 323 -19.29 -1.27 11.87
C GLY A 323 -19.31 -1.69 10.40
N LYS A 324 -19.21 -0.74 9.46
CA LYS A 324 -19.32 -0.98 8.01
C LYS A 324 -18.53 0.07 7.23
N LEU A 325 -17.85 -0.34 6.17
CA LEU A 325 -17.21 0.58 5.22
C LEU A 325 -18.26 1.29 4.37
N MET A 326 -18.00 2.56 4.07
CA MET A 326 -18.84 3.31 3.14
C MET A 326 -18.55 2.87 1.71
N ASN A 327 -19.58 2.97 0.86
CA ASN A 327 -19.42 2.82 -0.57
C ASN A 327 -18.55 3.96 -1.11
N HIS A 328 -17.80 3.68 -2.18
CA HIS A 328 -16.96 4.66 -2.88
C HIS A 328 -17.65 5.21 -4.12
#